data_AF-A0A6A4LHE1-F1
#
_entry.id   AF-A0A6A4LHE1-F1
#
_cell.length_a   1.000
_cell.length_b   1.000
_cell.length_c   1.000
_cell.angle_alpha   90.00
_cell.angle_beta   90.00
_cell.angle_gamma   90.00
#
_symmetry.space_group_name_H-M   'P 1'
#
loop_
_entity.id
_entity.type
_entity.pdbx_description
1 polymer ?
#
loop_
_entity_poly.entity_id
_entity_poly.type
_entity_poly.pdbx_seq_one_letter_code
_entity_poly.pdbx_strand_id
1 'polypeptide(L)'
;EASLGRNLTFAETLWFKYSADKSDYFLYCHNTIFLFVFYTLLPLPCAAAELLRSYKIDRFKIQPKVRNNLRRMFKCYKDVMTVFVCAVGPLQLFSFPVVQAIGIRTGLALPSVSEMFWQILVYVLVEDYTNYWLHRLLHCKWGYDKIHRVHHEYTAPIGFAASYAHWAEVLILGFASFLGPLIVPGHMITLWLWMILRQLEAIETHSGYVSSTHL
;
A
#
# COMPACT_ATOMS: atom_id res chain seq x y z
N GLU A 1 21.51 -17.93 15.55
CA GLU A 1 21.70 -16.83 14.60
C GLU A 1 23.11 -16.30 14.72
N ALA A 2 23.81 -16.11 13.60
CA ALA A 2 25.20 -15.67 13.61
C ALA A 2 25.32 -14.32 14.32
N SER A 3 26.17 -14.25 15.36
CA SER A 3 26.61 -12.97 15.89
C SER A 3 27.23 -12.19 14.73
N LEU A 4 26.87 -10.92 14.57
CA LEU A 4 27.30 -10.07 13.46
C LEU A 4 28.83 -9.87 13.37
N GLY A 5 29.62 -10.48 14.27
CA GLY A 5 31.07 -10.32 14.36
C GLY A 5 31.52 -8.91 14.72
N ARG A 6 30.57 -8.01 15.00
CA ARG A 6 30.77 -6.59 15.35
C ARG A 6 29.72 -6.14 16.37
N ASN A 7 29.99 -4.98 16.98
CA ASN A 7 29.00 -4.30 17.80
C ASN A 7 27.76 -3.93 16.98
N LEU A 8 26.60 -3.99 17.64
CA LEU A 8 25.34 -3.57 17.05
C LEU A 8 25.35 -2.06 16.86
N THR A 9 24.81 -1.62 15.73
CA THR A 9 24.44 -0.22 15.54
C THR A 9 23.28 0.14 16.47
N PHE A 10 23.02 1.44 16.62
CA PHE A 10 21.85 1.91 17.38
C PHE A 10 20.53 1.35 16.81
N ALA A 11 20.37 1.34 15.49
CA ALA A 11 19.19 0.82 14.82
C ALA A 11 19.01 -0.69 15.03
N GLU A 12 20.09 -1.47 14.94
CA GLU A 12 20.05 -2.92 15.22
C GLU A 12 19.77 -3.19 16.69
N THR A 13 20.27 -2.36 17.60
CA THR A 13 19.96 -2.47 19.03
C THR A 13 18.48 -2.21 19.29
N LEU A 14 17.89 -1.21 18.64
CA LEU A 14 16.46 -0.92 18.74
C LEU A 14 15.62 -2.06 18.14
N TRP A 15 16.00 -2.53 16.95
CA TRP A 15 15.36 -3.68 16.30
C TRP A 15 15.40 -4.90 17.21
N PHE A 16 16.56 -5.28 17.73
CA PHE A 16 16.72 -6.42 18.62
C PHE A 16 15.87 -6.29 19.89
N LYS A 17 15.92 -5.13 20.57
CA LYS A 17 15.10 -4.88 21.76
C LYS A 17 13.61 -5.04 21.47
N TYR A 18 13.19 -4.68 20.26
CA TYR A 18 11.81 -4.83 19.84
C TYR A 18 11.48 -6.26 19.39
N SER A 19 12.33 -6.93 18.61
CA SER A 19 12.01 -8.19 17.92
C SER A 19 12.38 -9.46 18.68
N ALA A 20 13.27 -9.39 19.68
CA ALA A 20 13.87 -10.57 20.31
C ALA A 20 12.87 -11.55 20.96
N ASP A 21 11.71 -11.08 21.42
CA ASP A 21 10.66 -11.88 22.06
C ASP A 21 9.46 -12.15 21.14
N LYS A 22 9.57 -11.82 19.85
CA LYS A 22 8.48 -11.90 18.86
C LYS A 22 8.77 -12.97 17.83
N SER A 23 7.72 -13.67 17.42
CA SER A 23 7.79 -14.56 16.27
C SER A 23 7.86 -13.77 14.96
N ASP A 24 8.43 -14.36 13.92
CA ASP A 24 8.41 -13.81 12.57
C ASP A 24 7.00 -13.53 12.08
N TYR A 25 6.03 -14.37 12.47
CA TYR A 25 4.62 -14.15 12.19
C TYR A 25 4.10 -12.87 12.86
N PHE A 26 4.44 -12.63 14.13
CA PHE A 26 4.04 -11.41 14.83
C PHE A 26 4.62 -10.16 14.17
N LEU A 27 5.90 -10.20 13.77
CA LEU A 27 6.52 -9.11 13.01
C LEU A 27 5.78 -8.92 11.68
N TYR A 28 5.52 -10.01 10.95
CA TYR A 28 4.79 -9.96 9.70
C TYR A 28 3.39 -9.32 9.82
N CYS A 29 2.64 -9.61 10.89
CA CYS A 29 1.32 -9.04 11.16
C CYS A 29 1.30 -7.50 11.28
N HIS A 30 2.46 -6.85 11.45
CA HIS A 30 2.55 -5.38 11.38
C HIS A 30 2.16 -4.85 10.01
N ASN A 31 2.31 -5.62 8.93
CA ASN A 31 1.81 -5.23 7.61
C ASN A 31 0.31 -4.92 7.64
N THR A 32 -0.48 -5.76 8.33
CA THR A 32 -1.92 -5.55 8.47
C THR A 32 -2.21 -4.31 9.31
N ILE A 33 -1.48 -4.08 10.40
CA ILE A 33 -1.65 -2.88 11.23
C ILE A 33 -1.31 -1.62 10.41
N PHE A 34 -0.18 -1.63 9.70
CA PHE A 34 0.25 -0.52 8.85
C PHE A 34 -0.74 -0.26 7.72
N LEU A 35 -1.32 -1.29 7.12
CA LEU A 35 -2.39 -1.14 6.14
C LEU A 35 -3.53 -0.29 6.70
N PHE A 36 -4.09 -0.64 7.87
CA PHE A 36 -5.19 0.11 8.47
C PHE A 36 -4.77 1.52 8.91
N VAL A 37 -3.62 1.66 9.57
CA VAL A 37 -3.15 2.94 10.10
C VAL A 37 -2.82 3.92 8.97
N PHE A 38 -1.95 3.55 8.03
CA PHE A 38 -1.52 4.45 6.98
C PHE A 38 -2.63 4.73 5.97
N TYR A 39 -3.46 3.74 5.62
CA TYR A 39 -4.60 4.02 4.73
C TYR A 39 -5.65 4.94 5.37
N THR A 40 -5.80 4.90 6.70
CA THR A 40 -6.69 5.85 7.40
C THR A 40 -6.11 7.24 7.42
N LEU A 41 -4.80 7.39 7.66
CA LEU A 41 -4.16 8.68 7.91
C LEU A 41 -3.75 9.42 6.63
N LEU A 42 -3.18 8.72 5.64
CA LEU A 42 -2.60 9.33 4.44
C LEU A 42 -3.61 10.11 3.57
N PRO A 43 -4.88 9.71 3.42
CA PRO A 43 -5.86 10.50 2.67
C PRO A 43 -6.39 11.71 3.43
N LEU A 44 -6.19 11.83 4.75
CA LEU A 44 -6.78 12.89 5.57
C LEU A 44 -6.37 14.31 5.15
N PRO A 45 -5.11 14.61 4.79
CA PRO A 45 -4.75 15.92 4.28
C PRO A 45 -5.54 16.30 3.01
N CYS A 46 -5.72 15.36 2.06
CA CYS A 46 -6.50 15.58 0.85
C CYS A 46 -8.00 15.74 1.16
N ALA A 47 -8.52 14.94 2.09
CA ALA A 47 -9.91 15.07 2.54
C ALA A 47 -10.17 16.40 3.25
N ALA A 48 -9.24 16.86 4.09
CA ALA A 48 -9.31 18.15 4.74
C ALA A 48 -9.24 19.30 3.71
N ALA A 49 -8.33 19.22 2.74
CA ALA A 49 -8.24 20.16 1.63
C ALA A 49 -9.57 20.29 0.87
N GLU A 50 -10.20 19.15 0.55
CA GLU A 50 -11.49 19.08 -0.13
C GLU A 50 -12.63 19.75 0.68
N LEU A 51 -12.60 19.64 2.00
CA LEU A 51 -13.58 20.26 2.90
C LEU A 51 -13.32 21.74 3.15
N LEU A 52 -12.06 22.17 3.21
CA LEU A 52 -11.67 23.55 3.43
C LEU A 52 -12.02 24.45 2.25
N ARG A 53 -12.05 23.91 1.01
CA ARG A 53 -12.43 24.63 -0.22
C ARG A 53 -11.68 25.95 -0.39
N SER A 54 -10.41 25.95 0.01
CA SER A 54 -9.55 27.12 -0.10
C SER A 54 -9.10 27.26 -1.55
N TYR A 55 -9.29 28.45 -2.13
CA TYR A 55 -8.81 28.78 -3.48
C TYR A 55 -7.31 28.45 -3.68
N LYS A 56 -6.49 28.67 -2.64
CA LYS A 56 -5.04 28.38 -2.68
C LYS A 56 -4.73 26.90 -2.90
N ILE A 57 -5.62 26.00 -2.47
CA ILE A 57 -5.46 24.56 -2.60
C ILE A 57 -6.24 24.05 -3.82
N ASP A 58 -7.44 24.57 -4.05
CA ASP A 58 -8.32 24.18 -5.16
C ASP A 58 -7.68 24.40 -6.55
N ARG A 59 -6.74 25.35 -6.67
CA ARG A 59 -5.95 25.55 -7.89
C ARG A 59 -5.14 24.32 -8.31
N PHE A 60 -4.87 23.39 -7.38
CA PHE A 60 -4.16 22.14 -7.62
C PHE A 60 -5.11 20.97 -7.90
N LYS A 61 -6.43 21.18 -7.92
CA LYS A 61 -7.38 20.13 -8.28
C LYS A 61 -7.35 19.85 -9.78
N ILE A 62 -7.27 18.58 -10.12
CA ILE A 62 -7.37 18.10 -11.50
C ILE A 62 -8.80 18.32 -12.04
N GLN A 63 -9.82 18.16 -11.18
CA GLN A 63 -11.23 18.34 -11.53
C GLN A 63 -11.91 19.41 -10.65
N PRO A 64 -11.78 20.72 -10.98
CA PRO A 64 -12.25 21.82 -10.11
C PRO A 64 -13.77 21.85 -9.88
N LYS A 65 -14.55 21.35 -10.84
CA LYS A 65 -16.02 21.33 -10.80
C LYS A 65 -16.58 20.18 -9.97
N VAL A 66 -15.77 19.17 -9.67
CA VAL A 66 -16.20 17.97 -8.92
C VAL A 66 -15.89 18.17 -7.45
N ARG A 67 -16.89 17.94 -6.59
CA ARG A 67 -16.77 18.11 -5.14
C ARG A 67 -17.27 16.91 -4.37
N ASN A 68 -16.58 16.61 -3.27
CA ASN A 68 -17.02 15.64 -2.30
C ASN A 68 -17.49 16.31 -1.01
N ASN A 69 -18.35 15.61 -0.28
CA ASN A 69 -18.80 16.02 1.05
C ASN A 69 -18.38 14.96 2.08
N LEU A 70 -18.40 15.34 3.36
CA LEU A 70 -17.96 14.46 4.45
C LEU A 70 -18.73 13.14 4.48
N ARG A 71 -20.03 13.15 4.21
CA ARG A 71 -20.87 11.93 4.18
C ARG A 71 -20.39 10.95 3.12
N ARG A 72 -20.10 11.42 1.90
CA ARG A 72 -19.62 10.58 0.80
C ARG A 72 -18.22 10.03 1.09
N MET A 73 -17.32 10.86 1.60
CA MET A 73 -15.96 10.41 1.98
C MET A 73 -16.01 9.38 3.10
N PHE A 74 -16.83 9.60 4.13
CA PHE A 74 -17.01 8.66 5.23
C PHE A 74 -17.65 7.34 4.77
N LYS A 75 -18.62 7.39 3.85
CA LYS A 75 -19.16 6.18 3.21
C LYS A 75 -18.06 5.42 2.46
N CYS A 76 -17.31 6.11 1.60
CA CYS A 76 -16.19 5.52 0.86
C CYS A 76 -15.18 4.84 1.79
N TYR A 77 -14.78 5.53 2.86
CA TYR A 77 -13.89 4.98 3.87
C TYR A 77 -14.44 3.69 4.49
N LYS A 78 -15.72 3.67 4.92
CA LYS A 78 -16.35 2.46 5.47
C LYS A 78 -16.43 1.31 4.47
N ASP A 79 -16.74 1.61 3.21
CA ASP A 79 -16.79 0.60 2.16
C ASP A 79 -15.40 -0.03 1.96
N VAL A 80 -14.32 0.77 1.94
CA VAL A 80 -12.94 0.23 1.85
C VAL A 80 -12.53 -0.51 3.12
N MET A 81 -12.86 -0.01 4.31
CA MET A 81 -12.58 -0.74 5.55
C MET A 81 -13.26 -2.11 5.58
N THR A 82 -14.43 -2.23 4.95
CA THR A 82 -15.11 -3.53 4.78
C THR A 82 -14.30 -4.45 3.86
N VAL A 83 -13.79 -3.94 2.73
CA VAL A 83 -12.88 -4.71 1.86
C VAL A 83 -11.60 -5.11 2.60
N PHE A 84 -11.05 -4.24 3.45
CA PHE A 84 -9.85 -4.55 4.22
C PHE A 84 -10.12 -5.63 5.26
N VAL A 85 -11.20 -5.52 6.04
CA VAL A 85 -11.53 -6.52 7.07
C VAL A 85 -11.94 -7.85 6.45
N CYS A 86 -12.68 -7.86 5.35
CA CYS A 86 -13.23 -9.08 4.78
C CYS A 86 -12.32 -9.77 3.75
N ALA A 87 -11.40 -9.03 3.10
CA ALA A 87 -10.54 -9.58 2.06
C ALA A 87 -9.04 -9.34 2.33
N VAL A 88 -8.59 -8.08 2.39
CA VAL A 88 -7.15 -7.77 2.42
C VAL A 88 -6.46 -8.23 3.71
N GLY A 89 -7.08 -7.98 4.86
CA GLY A 89 -6.57 -8.34 6.18
C GLY A 89 -6.43 -9.85 6.34
N PRO A 90 -7.48 -10.66 6.11
CA PRO A 90 -7.37 -12.11 6.09
C PRO A 90 -6.31 -12.61 5.09
N LEU A 91 -6.29 -12.07 3.88
CA LEU A 91 -5.28 -12.43 2.88
C LEU A 91 -3.86 -12.21 3.40
N GLN A 92 -3.58 -11.05 4.00
CA GLN A 92 -2.27 -10.78 4.59
C GLN A 92 -1.99 -11.79 5.70
N LEU A 93 -2.84 -11.91 6.72
CA LEU A 93 -2.64 -12.81 7.86
C LEU A 93 -2.35 -14.27 7.43
N PHE A 94 -3.06 -14.79 6.43
CA PHE A 94 -2.87 -16.16 5.95
C PHE A 94 -1.72 -16.34 4.95
N SER A 95 -1.14 -15.25 4.41
CA SER A 95 -0.06 -15.32 3.44
C SER A 95 1.35 -15.46 4.06
N PHE A 96 1.47 -15.48 5.40
CA PHE A 96 2.76 -15.66 6.07
C PHE A 96 3.57 -16.88 5.61
N PRO A 97 2.99 -18.07 5.38
CA PRO A 97 3.77 -19.21 4.88
C PRO A 97 4.45 -18.93 3.53
N VAL A 98 3.81 -18.14 2.66
CA VAL A 98 4.41 -17.71 1.39
C VAL A 98 5.57 -16.76 1.68
N VAL A 99 5.37 -15.77 2.55
CA VAL A 99 6.40 -14.79 2.95
C VAL A 99 7.63 -15.47 3.56
N GLN A 100 7.43 -16.51 4.36
CA GLN A 100 8.50 -17.32 4.91
C GLN A 100 9.19 -18.16 3.82
N ALA A 101 8.42 -18.78 2.92
CA ALA A 101 8.95 -19.61 1.83
C ALA A 101 9.81 -18.83 0.82
N ILE A 102 9.46 -17.56 0.55
CA ILE A 102 10.25 -16.70 -0.34
C ILE A 102 11.53 -16.18 0.31
N GLY A 103 11.69 -16.33 1.64
CA GLY A 103 12.90 -15.94 2.36
C GLY A 103 12.96 -14.48 2.81
N ILE A 104 11.81 -13.82 3.03
CA ILE A 104 11.84 -12.50 3.68
C ILE A 104 12.34 -12.66 5.12
N ARG A 105 13.45 -11.98 5.40
CA ARG A 105 14.20 -12.11 6.65
C ARG A 105 13.76 -11.09 7.70
N THR A 106 13.79 -11.49 8.97
CA THR A 106 13.48 -10.69 10.17
C THR A 106 14.69 -10.54 11.10
N GLY A 107 15.82 -11.16 10.73
CA GLY A 107 17.00 -11.29 11.57
C GLY A 107 17.69 -9.97 11.92
N LEU A 108 18.72 -10.07 12.74
CA LEU A 108 19.39 -8.91 13.35
C LEU A 108 20.09 -7.97 12.36
N ALA A 109 20.63 -8.50 11.26
CA ALA A 109 21.32 -7.73 10.25
C ALA A 109 20.32 -6.83 9.50
N LEU A 110 20.24 -5.54 9.80
CA LEU A 110 19.32 -4.65 9.09
C LEU A 110 19.75 -4.41 7.64
N PRO A 111 18.82 -4.16 6.71
CA PRO A 111 19.17 -3.84 5.34
C PRO A 111 19.90 -2.50 5.28
N SER A 112 20.90 -2.38 4.43
CA SER A 112 21.55 -1.09 4.18
C SER A 112 20.60 -0.16 3.40
N VAL A 113 20.83 1.15 3.47
CA VAL A 113 20.05 2.13 2.68
C VAL A 113 20.16 1.82 1.17
N SER A 114 21.33 1.40 0.71
CA SER A 114 21.54 1.00 -0.69
C SER A 114 20.75 -0.26 -1.06
N GLU A 115 20.75 -1.28 -0.18
CA GLU A 115 19.95 -2.50 -0.37
C GLU A 115 18.46 -2.17 -0.47
N MET A 116 17.94 -1.37 0.47
CA MET A 116 16.54 -0.94 0.46
C MET A 116 16.21 -0.16 -0.81
N PHE A 117 17.09 0.77 -1.24
CA PHE A 117 16.88 1.56 -2.44
C PHE A 117 16.72 0.68 -3.68
N TRP A 118 17.65 -0.25 -3.92
CA TRP A 118 17.59 -1.12 -5.09
C TRP A 118 16.42 -2.10 -5.04
N GLN A 119 16.10 -2.65 -3.86
CA GLN A 119 14.91 -3.47 -3.67
C GLN A 119 13.63 -2.70 -4.00
N ILE A 120 13.44 -1.51 -3.42
CA ILE A 120 12.27 -0.67 -3.69
C ILE A 120 12.19 -0.26 -5.16
N LEU A 121 13.31 0.07 -5.80
CA LEU A 121 13.32 0.41 -7.23
C LEU A 121 12.82 -0.78 -8.08
N VAL A 122 13.30 -1.99 -7.81
CA VAL A 122 12.80 -3.20 -8.48
C VAL A 122 11.31 -3.39 -8.22
N TYR A 123 10.86 -3.20 -6.97
CA TYR A 123 9.46 -3.40 -6.62
C TYR A 123 8.55 -2.41 -7.36
N VAL A 124 8.94 -1.13 -7.43
CA VAL A 124 8.22 -0.10 -8.20
C VAL A 124 8.12 -0.49 -9.66
N LEU A 125 9.24 -0.85 -10.30
CA LEU A 125 9.25 -1.17 -11.73
C LEU A 125 8.43 -2.42 -12.07
N VAL A 126 8.54 -3.46 -11.25
CA VAL A 126 7.79 -4.71 -11.44
C VAL A 126 6.31 -4.51 -11.18
N GLU A 127 5.97 -3.77 -10.11
CA GLU A 127 4.58 -3.48 -9.78
C GLU A 127 3.95 -2.61 -10.85
N ASP A 128 4.56 -1.49 -11.26
CA ASP A 128 4.03 -0.58 -12.28
C ASP A 128 3.76 -1.32 -13.61
N TYR A 129 4.76 -2.06 -14.10
CA TYR A 129 4.62 -2.81 -15.34
C TYR A 129 3.51 -3.87 -15.25
N THR A 130 3.48 -4.65 -14.17
CA THR A 130 2.49 -5.73 -14.03
C THR A 130 1.09 -5.17 -13.80
N ASN A 131 0.97 -4.15 -12.94
CA ASN A 131 -0.27 -3.48 -12.63
C ASN A 131 -0.89 -2.89 -13.89
N TYR A 132 -0.09 -2.20 -14.72
CA TYR A 132 -0.56 -1.65 -16.00
C TYR A 132 -1.25 -2.70 -16.87
N TRP A 133 -0.61 -3.86 -17.09
CA TRP A 133 -1.17 -4.90 -17.94
C TRP A 133 -2.38 -5.58 -17.31
N LEU A 134 -2.34 -5.90 -16.02
CA LEU A 134 -3.47 -6.50 -15.31
C LEU A 134 -4.68 -5.55 -15.26
N HIS A 135 -4.45 -4.27 -14.96
CA HIS A 135 -5.47 -3.23 -14.96
C HIS A 135 -6.08 -3.07 -16.36
N ARG A 136 -5.25 -3.03 -17.41
CA ARG A 136 -5.74 -2.99 -18.80
C ARG A 136 -6.60 -4.19 -19.15
N LEU A 137 -6.22 -5.39 -18.71
CA LEU A 137 -7.03 -6.60 -18.89
C LEU A 137 -8.36 -6.52 -18.14
N LEU A 138 -8.36 -5.95 -16.93
CA LEU A 138 -9.57 -5.68 -16.15
C LEU A 138 -10.49 -4.65 -16.82
N HIS A 139 -9.99 -3.81 -17.72
CA HIS A 139 -10.81 -2.90 -18.54
C HIS A 139 -11.40 -3.53 -19.81
N CYS A 140 -11.05 -4.79 -20.15
CA CYS A 140 -11.77 -5.51 -21.19
C CYS A 140 -13.23 -5.74 -20.77
N LYS A 141 -14.16 -5.82 -21.74
CA LYS A 141 -15.61 -5.89 -21.48
C LYS A 141 -16.01 -6.82 -20.33
N TRP A 142 -15.55 -8.07 -20.36
CA TRP A 142 -15.88 -9.03 -19.30
C TRP A 142 -15.24 -8.67 -17.95
N GLY A 143 -13.96 -8.30 -17.94
CA GLY A 143 -13.24 -7.92 -16.72
C GLY A 143 -13.88 -6.69 -16.06
N TYR A 144 -14.29 -5.72 -16.88
CA TYR A 144 -14.94 -4.52 -16.39
C TYR A 144 -16.29 -4.84 -15.78
N ASP A 145 -17.17 -5.49 -16.55
CA ASP A 145 -18.54 -5.76 -16.15
C ASP A 145 -18.64 -6.64 -14.89
N LYS A 146 -17.68 -7.56 -14.70
CA LYS A 146 -17.70 -8.55 -13.62
C LYS A 146 -16.84 -8.21 -12.42
N ILE A 147 -15.77 -7.44 -12.61
CA ILE A 147 -14.75 -7.23 -11.57
C ILE A 147 -14.53 -5.73 -11.40
N HIS A 148 -14.05 -5.04 -12.44
CA HIS A 148 -13.49 -3.69 -12.29
C HIS A 148 -14.55 -2.59 -12.12
N ARG A 149 -15.79 -2.83 -12.50
CA ARG A 149 -16.88 -1.84 -12.39
C ARG A 149 -17.06 -1.34 -10.96
N VAL A 150 -16.85 -2.19 -9.94
CA VAL A 150 -16.96 -1.80 -8.52
C VAL A 150 -15.98 -0.66 -8.22
N HIS A 151 -14.74 -0.77 -8.69
CA HIS A 151 -13.71 0.26 -8.50
C HIS A 151 -14.11 1.61 -9.08
N HIS A 152 -14.87 1.62 -10.18
CA HIS A 152 -15.35 2.84 -10.85
C HIS A 152 -16.66 3.41 -10.31
N GLU A 153 -17.27 2.84 -9.26
CA GLU A 153 -18.50 3.40 -8.68
C GLU A 153 -18.25 4.78 -8.01
N TYR A 154 -17.04 5.00 -7.48
CA TYR A 154 -16.61 6.30 -6.97
C TYR A 154 -16.03 7.16 -8.09
N THR A 155 -16.90 7.76 -8.88
CA THR A 155 -16.52 8.58 -10.05
C THR A 155 -15.85 9.92 -9.71
N ALA A 156 -16.09 10.47 -8.52
CA ALA A 156 -15.38 11.67 -8.08
C ALA A 156 -14.06 11.25 -7.42
N PRO A 157 -12.93 11.88 -7.75
CA PRO A 157 -11.66 11.59 -7.09
C PRO A 157 -11.77 11.74 -5.58
N ILE A 158 -11.39 10.69 -4.85
CA ILE A 158 -11.34 10.63 -3.39
C ILE A 158 -10.16 9.71 -3.07
N GLY A 159 -9.16 10.18 -2.31
CA GLY A 159 -8.02 9.33 -1.93
C GLY A 159 -8.43 8.04 -1.22
N PHE A 160 -9.51 8.07 -0.43
CA PHE A 160 -10.10 6.87 0.20
C PHE A 160 -10.67 5.84 -0.78
N ALA A 161 -10.91 6.18 -2.04
CA ALA A 161 -11.42 5.24 -3.04
C ALA A 161 -10.32 4.37 -3.66
N ALA A 162 -9.04 4.65 -3.38
CA ALA A 162 -7.89 3.98 -3.99
C ALA A 162 -7.91 2.45 -3.88
N SER A 163 -8.47 1.91 -2.80
CA SER A 163 -8.62 0.47 -2.60
C SER A 163 -10.07 0.01 -2.49
N TYR A 164 -11.02 0.82 -2.98
CA TYR A 164 -12.40 0.36 -3.18
C TYR A 164 -12.45 -0.49 -4.44
N ALA A 165 -12.62 -1.80 -4.28
CA ALA A 165 -12.59 -2.72 -5.40
C ALA A 165 -13.34 -4.03 -5.08
N HIS A 166 -13.65 -4.79 -6.13
CA HIS A 166 -14.14 -6.15 -5.99
C HIS A 166 -13.05 -7.07 -5.42
N TRP A 167 -13.42 -8.09 -4.63
CA TRP A 167 -12.43 -8.99 -3.98
C TRP A 167 -11.48 -9.66 -4.99
N ALA A 168 -11.96 -9.98 -6.19
CA ALA A 168 -11.13 -10.57 -7.24
C ALA A 168 -10.07 -9.57 -7.76
N GLU A 169 -10.43 -8.29 -7.87
CA GLU A 169 -9.49 -7.23 -8.26
C GLU A 169 -8.40 -7.05 -7.21
N VAL A 170 -8.78 -7.10 -5.92
CA VAL A 170 -7.83 -7.05 -4.80
C VAL A 170 -6.78 -8.16 -4.94
N LEU A 171 -7.18 -9.38 -5.32
CA LEU A 171 -6.24 -10.48 -5.53
C LEU A 171 -5.39 -10.28 -6.78
N ILE A 172 -6.01 -9.90 -7.90
CA ILE A 172 -5.34 -9.73 -9.20
C ILE A 172 -4.31 -8.61 -9.14
N LEU A 173 -4.70 -7.41 -8.69
CA LEU A 173 -3.79 -6.26 -8.62
C LEU A 173 -2.89 -6.35 -7.38
N GLY A 174 -3.35 -6.95 -6.29
CA GLY A 174 -2.51 -7.24 -5.12
C GLY A 174 -1.33 -8.15 -5.46
N PHE A 175 -1.51 -9.10 -6.38
CA PHE A 175 -0.43 -9.95 -6.87
C PHE A 175 0.73 -9.14 -7.47
N ALA A 176 0.45 -8.08 -8.24
CA ALA A 176 1.48 -7.22 -8.81
C ALA A 176 2.39 -6.62 -7.71
N SER A 177 1.80 -6.18 -6.59
CA SER A 177 2.53 -5.60 -5.46
C SER A 177 3.44 -6.60 -4.73
N PHE A 178 3.18 -7.91 -4.83
CA PHE A 178 4.00 -8.95 -4.19
C PHE A 178 5.05 -9.56 -5.12
N LEU A 179 4.98 -9.32 -6.44
CA LEU A 179 5.96 -9.86 -7.40
C LEU A 179 7.38 -9.34 -7.17
N GLY A 180 7.54 -8.06 -6.86
CA GLY A 180 8.86 -7.48 -6.55
C GLY A 180 9.53 -8.20 -5.37
N PRO A 181 8.90 -8.23 -4.18
CA PRO A 181 9.41 -8.98 -3.03
C PRO A 181 9.58 -10.49 -3.25
N LEU A 182 8.82 -11.09 -4.18
CA LEU A 182 9.00 -12.48 -4.59
C LEU A 182 10.29 -12.69 -5.40
N ILE A 183 10.62 -11.76 -6.30
CA ILE A 183 11.81 -11.85 -7.17
C ILE A 183 13.09 -11.49 -6.40
N VAL A 184 13.03 -10.44 -5.57
CA VAL A 184 14.17 -9.96 -4.78
C VAL A 184 13.75 -9.88 -3.32
N PRO A 185 13.71 -11.01 -2.58
CA PRO A 185 13.30 -11.01 -1.18
C PRO A 185 14.28 -10.18 -0.33
N GLY A 186 13.72 -9.36 0.55
CA GLY A 186 14.46 -8.44 1.41
C GLY A 186 14.23 -8.66 2.90
N HIS A 187 14.53 -7.64 3.68
CA HIS A 187 14.21 -7.62 5.11
C HIS A 187 12.74 -7.23 5.33
N MET A 188 12.13 -7.67 6.44
CA MET A 188 10.77 -7.32 6.84
C MET A 188 10.54 -5.80 6.91
N ILE A 189 11.55 -5.03 7.31
CA ILE A 189 11.52 -3.56 7.29
C ILE A 189 11.39 -3.01 5.86
N THR A 190 12.10 -3.59 4.87
CA THR A 190 11.93 -3.20 3.46
C THR A 190 10.51 -3.52 3.00
N LEU A 191 9.96 -4.69 3.37
CA LEU A 191 8.58 -5.04 3.04
C LEU A 191 7.58 -4.04 3.65
N TRP A 192 7.73 -3.68 4.92
CA TRP A 192 6.88 -2.68 5.57
C TRP A 192 6.94 -1.33 4.85
N LEU A 193 8.15 -0.85 4.53
CA LEU A 193 8.32 0.39 3.78
C LEU A 193 7.64 0.30 2.42
N TRP A 194 7.84 -0.80 1.69
CA TRP A 194 7.21 -1.04 0.39
C TRP A 194 5.69 -0.97 0.47
N MET A 195 5.08 -1.66 1.42
CA MET A 195 3.63 -1.66 1.59
C MET A 195 3.10 -0.25 1.90
N ILE A 196 3.82 0.56 2.69
CA ILE A 196 3.44 1.96 2.98
C ILE A 196 3.55 2.82 1.71
N LEU A 197 4.66 2.72 0.97
CA LEU A 197 4.88 3.49 -0.26
C LEU A 197 3.85 3.14 -1.33
N ARG A 198 3.48 1.86 -1.46
CA ARG A 198 2.42 1.42 -2.36
C ARG A 198 1.09 2.07 -1.97
N GLN A 199 0.70 2.06 -0.70
CA GLN A 199 -0.55 2.71 -0.30
C GLN A 199 -0.52 4.22 -0.59
N LEU A 200 0.60 4.88 -0.33
CA LEU A 200 0.78 6.30 -0.61
C LEU A 200 0.57 6.61 -2.10
N GLU A 201 1.23 5.88 -3.01
CA GLU A 201 1.08 6.07 -4.46
C GLU A 201 -0.39 5.87 -4.89
N ALA A 202 -1.05 4.81 -4.43
CA ALA A 202 -2.43 4.55 -4.82
C ALA A 202 -3.36 5.70 -4.37
N ILE A 203 -3.18 6.18 -3.13
CA ILE A 203 -3.97 7.28 -2.57
C ILE A 203 -3.72 8.58 -3.34
N GLU A 204 -2.46 8.85 -3.67
CA GLU A 204 -2.04 10.03 -4.44
C GLU A 204 -2.73 10.05 -5.82
N THR A 205 -2.66 8.94 -6.55
CA THR A 205 -3.29 8.78 -7.88
C THR A 205 -4.82 8.96 -7.85
N HIS A 206 -5.48 8.64 -6.73
CA HIS A 206 -6.92 8.81 -6.56
C HIS A 206 -7.34 10.12 -5.88
N SER A 207 -6.38 10.91 -5.37
CA SER A 207 -6.66 12.08 -4.55
C SER A 207 -7.40 13.20 -5.30
N GLY A 208 -7.21 13.28 -6.63
CA GLY A 208 -7.76 14.34 -7.47
C GLY A 208 -6.97 15.64 -7.43
N TYR A 209 -5.78 15.64 -6.84
CA TYR A 209 -4.85 16.78 -6.79
C TYR A 209 -3.61 16.48 -7.63
N VAL A 210 -3.05 17.52 -8.25
CA VAL A 210 -1.76 17.44 -8.93
C VAL A 210 -0.70 17.15 -7.88
N SER A 211 0.01 16.04 -8.03
CA SER A 211 1.13 15.71 -7.15
C SER A 211 2.35 16.57 -7.46
N SER A 212 3.15 16.84 -6.43
CA SER A 212 4.48 17.45 -6.56
C SER A 212 5.46 16.62 -7.39
N THR A 213 5.17 15.35 -7.67
CA THR A 213 5.97 14.46 -8.53
C THR A 213 5.75 14.69 -10.04
N HIS A 214 4.75 15.50 -10.41
CA HIS A 214 4.40 15.84 -11.80
C HIS A 214 4.56 17.34 -12.14
N LEU A 215 5.31 18.08 -11.31
CA LEU A 215 5.76 19.47 -11.57
C LEU A 215 7.25 19.46 -11.94
#